data_AF-F0TCS9-F1
#
_entry.id   AF-F0TCS9-F1
#
_cell.length_a   1.000
_cell.length_b   1.000
_cell.length_c   1.000
_cell.angle_alpha   90.00
_cell.angle_beta   90.00
_cell.angle_gamma   90.00
#
_symmetry.space_group_name_H-M   'P 1'
#
loop_
_entity.id
_entity.type
_entity.pdbx_description
1 polymer ?
#
loop_
_entity_poly.entity_id
_entity_poly.type
_entity_poly.pdbx_seq_one_letter_code
_entity_poly.pdbx_strand_id
1 'polypeptide(L)' 'MEDNQINFILYIMGVVGLIVLLLGVFDFYPIKYGVVGAVIIWIIGGGYRQYYGMGKVR' A
#
# COMPACT_ATOMS: atom_id res chain seq x y z
N MET A 1 -1.90 7.36 -17.06
CA MET A 1 -2.91 7.53 -16.00
C MET A 1 -2.87 8.97 -15.54
N GLU A 2 -4.02 9.52 -15.19
CA GLU A 2 -4.09 10.85 -14.60
C GLU A 2 -3.48 10.81 -13.19
N ASP A 3 -2.78 11.86 -12.75
CA ASP A 3 -2.09 11.86 -11.43
C ASP A 3 -3.08 11.58 -10.30
N ASN A 4 -4.32 12.05 -10.46
CA ASN A 4 -5.43 11.80 -9.54
C ASN A 4 -5.74 10.30 -9.41
N GLN A 5 -5.64 9.52 -10.49
CA GLN A 5 -5.85 8.07 -10.45
C GLN A 5 -4.69 7.35 -9.74
N ILE A 6 -3.45 7.76 -9.98
CA ILE A 6 -2.27 7.19 -9.31
C ILE A 6 -2.34 7.48 -7.81
N ASN A 7 -2.63 8.72 -7.44
CA ASN A 7 -2.80 9.12 -6.03
C ASN A 7 -3.95 8.36 -5.35
N PHE A 8 -5.05 8.13 -6.05
CA PHE A 8 -6.17 7.35 -5.54
C PHE A 8 -5.81 5.87 -5.33
N ILE A 9 -5.08 5.25 -6.26
CA ILE A 9 -4.59 3.88 -6.13
C ILE A 9 -3.63 3.76 -4.93
N LEU A 10 -2.69 4.71 -4.80
CA LEU A 10 -1.75 4.74 -3.67
C LEU A 10 -2.46 4.90 -2.33
N TYR A 11 -3.50 5.74 -2.28
CA TYR A 11 -4.33 5.90 -1.10
C TYR A 11 -5.03 4.59 -0.72
N ILE A 12 -5.66 3.92 -1.68
CA ILE A 12 -6.31 2.61 -1.45
C ILE A 12 -5.28 1.59 -0.96
N MET A 13 -4.12 1.49 -1.60
CA MET A 13 -3.06 0.56 -1.19
C MET A 13 -2.56 0.85 0.24
N GLY A 14 -2.41 2.12 0.59
CA GLY A 14 -2.06 2.53 1.95
C GLY A 14 -3.10 2.07 2.98
N VAL A 15 -4.38 2.34 2.70
CA VAL A 15 -5.52 1.95 3.57
C VAL A 15 -5.63 0.44 3.68
N VAL A 16 -5.52 -0.31 2.58
CA VAL A 16 -5.58 -1.78 2.59
C VAL A 16 -4.44 -2.36 3.43
N GLY A 17 -3.21 -1.85 3.29
CA GLY A 17 -2.09 -2.27 4.14
C GLY A 17 -2.37 -2.02 5.63
N LEU A 18 -3.02 -0.90 5.96
CA LEU A 18 -3.38 -0.56 7.33
C LEU A 18 -4.49 -1.45 7.88
N ILE A 19 -5.50 -1.79 7.06
CA ILE A 19 -6.56 -2.76 7.42
C ILE A 19 -5.96 -4.14 7.70
N VAL A 20 -5.06 -4.61 6.84
CA VAL A 20 -4.34 -5.88 7.05
C VAL A 20 -3.61 -5.84 8.40
N LEU A 21 -2.86 -4.78 8.69
CA LEU A 21 -2.16 -4.65 9.96
C LEU A 21 -3.12 -4.68 11.15
N LEU A 22 -4.25 -3.95 11.07
CA LEU A 22 -5.28 -3.94 12.12
C LEU A 22 -5.94 -5.30 12.32
N LEU A 23 -6.25 -6.05 11.27
CA LEU A 23 -6.80 -7.41 11.41
C LEU A 23 -5.85 -8.32 12.20
N GLY A 24 -4.54 -8.17 12.02
CA GLY A 24 -3.54 -8.86 12.84
C GLY A 24 -3.47 -8.38 14.28
N VAL A 25 -3.75 -7.09 14.54
CA VAL A 25 -3.82 -6.52 15.91
C VAL A 25 -5.06 -7.01 16.67
N PHE A 26 -6.18 -7.21 15.97
CA PHE A 26 -7.42 -7.75 16.54
C PHE A 26 -7.47 -9.28 16.58
N ASP A 27 -6.31 -9.95 16.42
CA ASP A 27 -6.14 -11.40 16.57
C ASP A 27 -6.99 -12.27 15.60
N PHE A 28 -7.41 -11.71 14.45
CA PHE A 28 -8.05 -12.51 13.39
C PHE A 28 -7.10 -13.54 12.78
N TYR A 29 -5.80 -13.28 12.87
CA TYR A 29 -4.70 -14.17 12.50
C TYR A 29 -3.41 -13.69 13.17
N PRO A 30 -2.34 -14.50 13.25
CA PRO A 30 -1.12 -14.11 13.95
C PRO A 30 -0.52 -12.80 13.41
N ILE A 31 -0.28 -11.83 14.30
CA ILE A 31 0.18 -10.47 13.95
C ILE A 31 1.40 -10.43 13.02
N LYS A 32 2.28 -11.44 13.10
CA LYS A 32 3.41 -11.62 12.18
C LYS A 32 2.99 -11.60 10.70
N TYR A 33 1.87 -12.23 10.34
CA TYR A 33 1.38 -12.22 8.96
C TYR A 33 0.80 -10.85 8.58
N GLY A 34 0.28 -10.09 9.54
CA GLY A 34 -0.33 -8.79 9.31
C GLY A 34 0.73 -7.73 9.06
N VAL A 35 1.79 -7.76 9.87
CA VAL A 35 2.97 -6.93 9.67
C VAL A 35 3.64 -7.25 8.33
N VAL A 36 3.89 -8.52 8.02
CA VAL A 36 4.52 -8.91 6.76
C VAL A 36 3.64 -8.52 5.56
N GLY A 37 2.33 -8.78 5.60
CA GLY A 37 1.40 -8.42 4.54
C GLY A 37 1.33 -6.91 4.31
N ALA A 38 1.20 -6.13 5.38
CA ALA A 38 1.16 -4.66 5.29
C ALA A 38 2.46 -4.08 4.70
N VAL A 39 3.62 -4.59 5.12
CA VAL A 39 4.93 -4.16 4.58
C VAL A 39 5.03 -4.45 3.09
N ILE A 40 4.62 -5.64 2.63
CA ILE A 40 4.62 -5.99 1.21
C ILE A 40 3.73 -5.03 0.41
N ILE A 41 2.51 -4.77 0.90
CA ILE A 41 1.55 -3.86 0.23
C ILE A 41 2.13 -2.45 0.11
N TRP A 42 2.77 -1.93 1.15
CA TRP A 42 3.38 -0.61 1.13
C TRP A 42 4.63 -0.52 0.27
N ILE A 43 5.44 -1.58 0.18
CA ILE A 43 6.57 -1.63 -0.76
C ILE A 43 6.07 -1.57 -2.21
N ILE A 44 5.04 -2.36 -2.55
CA ILE A 44 4.44 -2.34 -3.89
C ILE A 44 3.83 -0.97 -4.17
N GLY A 45 3.14 -0.36 -3.20
CA GLY A 45 2.59 0.98 -3.34
C GLY A 45 3.66 2.05 -3.56
N GLY A 46 4.74 2.01 -2.77
CA GLY A 46 5.90 2.89 -2.94
C GLY A 46 6.56 2.74 -4.31
N GLY A 47 6.75 1.49 -4.76
CA GLY A 47 7.25 1.19 -6.10
C GLY A 47 6.32 1.69 -7.21
N TYR A 48 5.01 1.53 -7.07
CA TYR A 48 4.01 2.03 -8.02
C TYR A 48 4.09 3.56 -8.17
N ARG A 49 4.28 4.29 -7.06
CA ARG A 49 4.51 5.74 -7.08
C ARG A 49 5.78 6.11 -7.83
N GLN A 50 6.86 5.35 -7.64
CA GLN A 50 8.14 5.62 -8.30
C GLN A 50 8.07 5.34 -9.82
N TYR A 51 7.45 4.25 -10.24
CA TYR A 51 7.35 3.89 -11.65
C TYR A 51 6.33 4.73 -12.43
N TYR A 52 5.17 5.03 -11.86
CA TYR A 52 4.09 5.74 -12.55
C TYR A 52 3.98 7.22 -12.19
N GLY A 53 4.39 7.62 -10.97
CA GLY A 53 4.33 9.01 -10.51
C GLY A 53 5.54 9.87 -10.90
N MET A 54 6.70 9.27 -11.20
CA MET A 54 7.88 10.00 -11.72
C MET A 54 7.93 10.08 -13.26
N GLY A 55 6.96 9.48 -13.97
CA GLY A 55 6.85 9.59 -15.43
C GLY A 55 6.52 11.00 -15.95
N LYS A 56 6.37 11.99 -15.06
CA LYS A 56 6.10 13.40 -15.38
C LYS A 56 7.29 14.36 -15.20
N VAL A 57 8.46 13.85 -14.80
CA VAL A 57 9.69 14.66 -14.75
C VAL A 57 10.70 14.14 -15.76
N ARG A 58 10.39 14.34 -17.05
CA ARG A 58 11.36 14.50 -18.13
C ARG A 58 10.75 15.36 -19.22
#